data_AF-C3ZJ94-F1
#
_entry.id   AF-C3ZJ94-F1
#
_cell.length_a   1.000
_cell.length_b   1.000
_cell.length_c   1.000
_cell.angle_alpha   90.00
_cell.angle_beta   90.00
_cell.angle_gamma   90.00
#
_symmetry.space_group_name_H-M   'P 1'
#
loop_
_entity.id
_entity.type
_entity.pdbx_description
1 polymer ?
#
loop_
_entity_poly.entity_id
_entity_poly.type
_entity_poly.pdbx_seq_one_letter_code
_entity_poly.pdbx_strand_id
1 'polypeptide(L)'
;RLVPTLERCIKNQQVPRNITLAAIQAFRRMEINDEVRGTYMAKNNDRQEDSEKRIAAYLVLMKNATQREIRKVVKMVATEPIKQVRSFIASHLRNVRSTEEPTLQELKQTLEKILREENVVLPEPEDFRKYSRNYEVSKAVPLPFLKDPVAAQLQSDVVMDPVSYMPRSALTKMTINVLGQSIDLFEVNFNLLIRQLSCT
;
A
#
# COMPACT_ATOMS: atom_id res chain seq x y z
N ARG A 1 -6.36 19.04 -18.58
CA ARG A 1 -7.03 18.23 -17.53
C ARG A 1 -5.99 17.28 -16.93
N LEU A 2 -5.81 17.26 -15.61
CA LEU A 2 -4.70 16.55 -14.95
C LEU A 2 -4.96 15.04 -14.82
N VAL A 3 -6.13 14.63 -14.33
CA VAL A 3 -6.50 13.22 -14.10
C VAL A 3 -6.31 12.33 -15.34
N PRO A 4 -6.85 12.68 -16.54
CA PRO A 4 -6.75 11.80 -17.71
C PRO A 4 -5.31 11.64 -18.22
N THR A 5 -4.47 12.66 -18.02
CA THR A 5 -3.04 12.61 -18.37
C THR A 5 -2.31 11.63 -17.45
N LEU A 6 -2.55 11.72 -16.14
CA LEU A 6 -1.93 10.81 -15.17
C LEU A 6 -2.38 9.36 -15.40
N GLU A 7 -3.67 9.12 -15.66
CA GLU A 7 -4.15 7.77 -16.00
C GLU A 7 -3.50 7.21 -17.26
N ARG A 8 -3.29 8.04 -18.29
CA ARG A 8 -2.58 7.62 -19.50
C ARG A 8 -1.14 7.22 -19.19
N CYS A 9 -0.44 7.98 -18.34
CA CYS A 9 0.90 7.64 -17.88
C CYS A 9 0.93 6.33 -17.08
N ILE A 10 -0.10 6.06 -16.27
CA ILE A 10 -0.22 4.83 -15.49
C ILE A 10 -0.52 3.62 -16.39
N LYS A 11 -1.40 3.77 -17.38
CA LYS A 11 -1.81 2.68 -18.29
C LYS A 11 -0.71 2.32 -19.30
N ASN A 12 0.14 3.27 -19.67
CA ASN A 12 1.17 3.05 -20.69
C ASN A 12 2.41 2.33 -20.10
N GLN A 13 2.62 1.08 -20.50
CA GLN A 13 3.77 0.26 -20.08
C GLN A 13 5.12 0.79 -20.59
N GLN A 14 5.14 1.60 -21.66
CA GLN A 14 6.36 2.19 -22.23
C GLN A 14 6.88 3.40 -21.44
N VAL A 15 6.09 3.91 -20.48
CA VAL A 15 6.52 5.03 -19.64
C VAL A 15 7.59 4.55 -18.64
N PRO A 16 8.72 5.29 -18.51
CA PRO A 16 9.75 4.96 -17.54
C PRO A 16 9.21 4.78 -16.13
N ARG A 17 9.75 3.80 -15.40
CA ARG A 17 9.32 3.42 -14.04
C ARG A 17 9.12 4.63 -13.12
N ASN A 18 10.11 5.53 -13.05
CA ASN A 18 10.06 6.71 -12.19
C ASN A 18 8.89 7.65 -12.53
N ILE A 19 8.57 7.82 -13.80
CA ILE A 19 7.45 8.67 -14.25
C ILE A 19 6.12 8.00 -13.91
N THR A 20 6.00 6.68 -14.12
CA THR A 20 4.80 5.95 -13.70
C THR A 20 4.58 6.05 -12.19
N LEU A 21 5.63 5.86 -11.38
CA LEU A 21 5.54 5.95 -9.93
C LEU A 21 5.17 7.38 -9.47
N ALA A 22 5.74 8.42 -10.09
CA ALA A 22 5.36 9.80 -9.81
C ALA A 22 3.89 10.07 -10.17
N ALA A 23 3.40 9.52 -11.29
CA ALA A 23 2.00 9.64 -11.68
C ALA A 23 1.06 8.94 -10.69
N ILE A 24 1.43 7.75 -10.19
CA ILE A 24 0.68 7.06 -9.12
C ILE A 24 0.69 7.90 -7.84
N GLN A 25 1.85 8.42 -7.44
CA GLN A 25 2.01 9.22 -6.23
C GLN A 25 1.17 10.51 -6.26
N ALA A 26 0.95 11.10 -7.43
CA ALA A 26 0.10 12.28 -7.58
C ALA A 26 -1.34 12.04 -7.08
N PHE A 27 -1.85 10.81 -7.19
CA PHE A 27 -3.18 10.45 -6.69
C PHE A 27 -3.26 10.29 -5.17
N ARG A 28 -2.14 10.39 -4.44
CA ARG A 28 -2.15 10.27 -2.96
C ARG A 28 -3.06 11.31 -2.30
N ARG A 29 -3.17 12.52 -2.86
CA ARG A 29 -4.00 13.60 -2.31
C ARG A 29 -5.23 13.92 -3.16
N MET A 30 -5.50 13.13 -4.19
CA MET A 30 -6.66 13.32 -5.07
C MET A 30 -7.77 12.36 -4.67
N GLU A 31 -9.01 12.76 -4.91
CA GLU A 31 -10.14 11.84 -4.86
C GLU A 31 -10.09 10.86 -6.03
N ILE A 32 -10.39 9.60 -5.76
CA ILE A 32 -10.43 8.53 -6.76
C ILE A 32 -11.87 8.09 -6.98
N ASN A 33 -12.37 8.32 -8.20
CA ASN A 33 -13.68 7.81 -8.62
C ASN A 33 -13.58 6.32 -9.00
N ASP A 34 -14.71 5.73 -9.37
CA ASP A 34 -14.80 4.30 -9.71
C ASP A 34 -13.93 3.90 -10.92
N GLU A 35 -13.80 4.78 -11.91
CA GLU A 35 -12.96 4.57 -13.09
C GLU A 35 -11.49 4.47 -12.70
N VAL A 36 -10.99 5.46 -11.94
CA VAL A 36 -9.62 5.50 -11.45
C VAL A 36 -9.35 4.27 -10.56
N ARG A 37 -10.31 3.89 -9.71
CA ARG A 37 -10.22 2.69 -8.87
C ARG A 37 -10.10 1.41 -9.70
N GLY A 38 -10.84 1.33 -10.82
CA GLY A 38 -10.73 0.27 -11.82
C GLY A 38 -9.33 0.20 -12.46
N THR A 39 -8.77 1.35 -12.84
CA THR A 39 -7.41 1.46 -13.38
C THR A 39 -6.37 0.90 -12.41
N TYR A 40 -6.43 1.27 -11.13
CA TYR A 40 -5.50 0.78 -10.11
C TYR A 40 -5.66 -0.70 -9.80
N MET A 41 -6.89 -1.21 -9.74
CA MET A 41 -7.15 -2.64 -9.58
C MET A 41 -6.57 -3.45 -10.75
N ALA A 42 -6.76 -2.99 -11.99
CA ALA A 42 -6.21 -3.65 -13.17
C ALA A 42 -4.68 -3.66 -13.15
N LYS A 43 -4.05 -2.51 -12.83
CA LYS A 43 -2.59 -2.38 -12.71
C LYS A 43 -2.02 -3.31 -11.63
N ASN A 44 -2.65 -3.39 -10.46
CA ASN A 44 -2.22 -4.28 -9.39
C ASN A 44 -2.30 -5.76 -9.80
N ASN A 45 -3.30 -6.13 -10.61
CA ASN A 45 -3.51 -7.51 -11.05
C ASN A 45 -2.69 -7.91 -12.30
N ASP A 46 -2.04 -6.96 -12.97
CA ASP A 46 -1.20 -7.22 -14.14
C ASP A 46 0.10 -7.91 -13.74
N ARG A 47 0.18 -9.22 -13.92
CA ARG A 47 1.34 -10.05 -13.56
C ARG A 47 2.57 -9.79 -14.45
N GLN A 48 2.40 -9.14 -15.60
CA GLN A 48 3.50 -8.77 -16.49
C GLN A 48 4.11 -7.42 -16.11
N GLU A 49 3.47 -6.67 -15.22
CA GLU A 49 3.96 -5.38 -14.78
C GLU A 49 5.01 -5.50 -13.66
N ASP A 50 5.90 -4.52 -13.62
CA ASP A 50 6.89 -4.39 -12.56
C ASP A 50 6.25 -4.38 -11.16
N SER A 51 6.82 -5.19 -10.25
CA SER A 51 6.25 -5.40 -8.91
C SER A 51 6.10 -4.12 -8.11
N GLU A 52 6.97 -3.13 -8.29
CA GLU A 52 6.88 -1.87 -7.54
C GLU A 52 5.74 -0.99 -8.05
N LYS A 53 5.49 -0.97 -9.37
CA LYS A 53 4.31 -0.29 -9.91
C LYS A 53 3.02 -0.96 -9.44
N ARG A 54 2.99 -2.30 -9.36
CA ARG A 54 1.85 -3.06 -8.82
C ARG A 54 1.60 -2.72 -7.35
N ILE A 55 2.64 -2.72 -6.53
CA ILE A 55 2.58 -2.33 -5.11
C ILE A 55 2.13 -0.88 -4.94
N ALA A 56 2.65 0.05 -5.74
CA ALA A 56 2.24 1.45 -5.70
C ALA A 56 0.76 1.61 -6.06
N ALA A 57 0.29 0.88 -7.08
CA ALA A 57 -1.12 0.85 -7.46
C ALA A 57 -2.01 0.29 -6.35
N TYR A 58 -1.56 -0.77 -5.67
CA TYR A 58 -2.23 -1.32 -4.50
C TYR A 58 -2.38 -0.32 -3.35
N LEU A 59 -1.34 0.44 -3.01
CA LEU A 59 -1.38 1.42 -1.93
C LEU A 59 -2.41 2.53 -2.20
N VAL A 60 -2.45 3.06 -3.44
CA VAL A 60 -3.45 4.07 -3.82
C VAL A 60 -4.87 3.49 -3.80
N LEU A 61 -5.04 2.27 -4.29
CA LEU A 61 -6.31 1.55 -4.25
C LEU A 61 -6.84 1.38 -2.82
N MET A 62 -5.97 0.97 -1.89
CA MET A 62 -6.35 0.65 -0.51
C MET A 62 -6.67 1.87 0.34
N LYS A 63 -6.19 3.06 -0.01
CA LYS A 63 -6.46 4.30 0.72
C LYS A 63 -7.96 4.54 0.91
N ASN A 64 -8.74 4.38 -0.15
CA ASN A 64 -10.20 4.58 -0.17
C ASN A 64 -10.90 3.36 -0.79
N ALA A 65 -10.47 2.15 -0.44
CA ALA A 65 -11.05 0.92 -0.99
C ALA A 65 -12.46 0.69 -0.43
N THR A 66 -13.42 0.35 -1.30
CA THR A 66 -14.72 -0.13 -0.84
C THR A 66 -14.65 -1.62 -0.51
N GLN A 67 -15.70 -2.17 0.10
CA GLN A 67 -15.81 -3.61 0.34
C GLN A 67 -15.56 -4.45 -0.93
N ARG A 68 -15.96 -3.94 -2.11
CA ARG A 68 -15.75 -4.62 -3.39
C ARG A 68 -14.27 -4.75 -3.72
N GLU A 69 -13.49 -3.69 -3.55
CA GLU A 69 -12.05 -3.73 -3.82
C GLU A 69 -11.31 -4.57 -2.78
N ILE A 70 -11.70 -4.48 -1.49
CA ILE A 70 -11.09 -5.28 -0.42
C ILE A 70 -11.31 -6.78 -0.68
N ARG A 71 -12.52 -7.21 -1.05
CA ARG A 71 -12.80 -8.62 -1.43
C ARG A 71 -11.90 -9.09 -2.58
N LYS A 72 -11.75 -8.27 -3.62
CA LYS A 72 -10.89 -8.60 -4.77
C LYS A 72 -9.43 -8.75 -4.35
N VAL A 73 -8.91 -7.83 -3.54
CA VAL A 73 -7.54 -7.88 -3.00
C VAL A 73 -7.33 -9.13 -2.15
N VAL A 74 -8.26 -9.45 -1.24
CA VAL A 74 -8.17 -10.63 -0.36
C VAL A 74 -8.12 -11.93 -1.17
N LYS A 75 -8.97 -12.07 -2.19
CA LYS A 75 -8.94 -13.25 -3.08
C LYS A 75 -7.66 -13.31 -3.92
N MET A 76 -7.23 -12.17 -4.44
CA MET A 76 -6.03 -12.09 -5.27
C MET A 76 -4.76 -12.46 -4.49
N VAL A 77 -4.56 -11.90 -3.29
CA VAL A 77 -3.33 -12.15 -2.52
C VAL A 77 -3.15 -13.61 -2.14
N ALA A 78 -4.25 -14.36 -1.94
CA ALA A 78 -4.21 -15.79 -1.66
C ALA A 78 -3.62 -16.62 -2.82
N THR A 79 -3.70 -16.12 -4.05
CA THR A 79 -3.25 -16.82 -5.27
C THR A 79 -2.16 -16.07 -6.04
N GLU A 80 -1.55 -15.05 -5.43
CA GLU A 80 -0.53 -14.22 -6.08
C GLU A 80 0.79 -15.02 -6.25
N PRO A 81 1.26 -15.23 -7.50
CA PRO A 81 2.49 -15.97 -7.74
C PRO A 81 3.75 -15.12 -7.50
N ILE A 82 3.68 -13.80 -7.67
CA ILE A 82 4.84 -12.92 -7.50
C ILE A 82 5.02 -12.59 -6.02
N LYS A 83 5.99 -13.28 -5.40
CA LYS A 83 6.28 -13.16 -3.96
C LYS A 83 6.51 -11.73 -3.48
N GLN A 84 7.09 -10.86 -4.32
CA GLN A 84 7.28 -9.46 -3.96
C GLN A 84 5.95 -8.76 -3.66
N VAL A 85 4.97 -8.91 -4.55
CA VAL A 85 3.64 -8.32 -4.41
C VAL A 85 2.86 -9.04 -3.30
N ARG A 86 2.91 -10.38 -3.26
CA ARG A 86 2.22 -11.18 -2.23
C ARG A 86 2.67 -10.81 -0.82
N SER A 87 3.98 -10.74 -0.57
CA SER A 87 4.56 -10.41 0.72
C SER A 87 4.15 -9.01 1.18
N PHE A 88 4.20 -8.04 0.28
CA PHE A 88 3.83 -6.66 0.59
C PHE A 88 2.35 -6.55 0.99
N ILE A 89 1.45 -7.09 0.15
CA ILE A 89 0.01 -7.03 0.41
C ILE A 89 -0.35 -7.81 1.67
N ALA A 90 0.20 -9.02 1.85
CA ALA A 90 -0.11 -9.84 3.01
C ALA A 90 0.39 -9.23 4.32
N SER A 91 1.53 -8.52 4.31
CA SER A 91 2.00 -7.77 5.49
C SER A 91 1.14 -6.54 5.78
N HIS A 92 0.78 -5.76 4.76
CA HIS A 92 -0.11 -4.61 4.95
C HIS A 92 -1.49 -5.02 5.52
N LEU A 93 -2.10 -6.08 4.99
CA LEU A 93 -3.38 -6.58 5.52
C LEU A 93 -3.28 -7.09 6.97
N ARG A 94 -2.14 -7.66 7.39
CA ARG A 94 -1.91 -8.04 8.79
C ARG A 94 -1.79 -6.83 9.71
N ASN A 95 -1.08 -5.81 9.25
CA ASN A 95 -0.93 -4.55 9.97
C ASN A 95 -2.28 -3.87 10.16
N VAL A 96 -3.10 -3.80 9.10
CA VAL A 96 -4.49 -3.32 9.20
C VAL A 96 -5.31 -4.09 10.25
N ARG A 97 -5.13 -5.41 10.39
CA ARG A 97 -5.83 -6.19 11.43
C ARG A 97 -5.35 -5.90 12.85
N SER A 98 -4.12 -5.44 13.04
CA SER A 98 -3.52 -5.19 14.35
C SER A 98 -3.46 -3.72 14.75
N THR A 99 -3.70 -2.81 13.80
CA THR A 99 -3.58 -1.37 14.02
C THR A 99 -4.53 -0.85 15.10
N GLU A 100 -3.99 0.07 15.90
CA GLU A 100 -4.71 0.92 16.85
C GLU A 100 -4.96 2.32 16.27
N GLU A 101 -4.51 2.60 15.05
CA GLU A 101 -4.74 3.89 14.39
C GLU A 101 -6.25 4.13 14.16
N PRO A 102 -6.83 5.21 14.71
CA PRO A 102 -8.28 5.45 14.65
C PRO A 102 -8.83 5.51 13.23
N THR A 103 -8.09 6.09 12.29
CA THR A 103 -8.53 6.26 10.89
C THR A 103 -8.62 4.95 10.11
N LEU A 104 -8.00 3.87 10.59
CA LEU A 104 -7.99 2.57 9.92
C LEU A 104 -9.00 1.57 10.51
N GLN A 105 -9.75 1.93 11.56
CA GLN A 105 -10.64 1.00 12.24
C GLN A 105 -11.80 0.50 11.36
N GLU A 106 -12.35 1.35 10.49
CA GLU A 106 -13.38 0.92 9.53
C GLU A 106 -12.84 -0.08 8.50
N LEU A 107 -11.63 0.19 7.99
CA LEU A 107 -10.94 -0.72 7.07
C LEU A 107 -10.66 -2.06 7.74
N LYS A 108 -10.19 -2.05 9.00
CA LYS A 108 -9.97 -3.24 9.82
C LYS A 108 -11.24 -4.08 9.96
N GLN A 109 -12.34 -3.47 10.40
CA GLN A 109 -13.62 -4.18 10.58
C GLN A 109 -14.11 -4.80 9.26
N THR A 110 -14.02 -4.04 8.17
CA THR A 110 -14.41 -4.50 6.84
C THR A 110 -13.54 -5.66 6.36
N LEU A 111 -12.22 -5.55 6.53
CA LEU A 111 -11.27 -6.60 6.17
C LEU A 111 -11.52 -7.89 6.95
N GLU A 112 -11.70 -7.80 8.26
CA GLU A 112 -11.97 -8.96 9.12
C GLU A 112 -13.28 -9.66 8.76
N LYS A 113 -14.33 -8.89 8.47
CA LYS A 113 -15.60 -9.43 7.97
C LYS A 113 -15.39 -10.20 6.67
N ILE A 114 -14.69 -9.61 5.69
CA ILE A 114 -14.44 -10.23 4.39
C ILE A 114 -13.59 -11.50 4.52
N LEU A 115 -12.53 -11.48 5.35
CA LEU A 115 -11.68 -12.66 5.55
C LEU A 115 -12.48 -13.85 6.10
N ARG A 116 -13.44 -13.59 7.02
CA ARG A 116 -14.37 -14.60 7.54
C ARG A 116 -15.37 -15.07 6.48
N GLU A 117 -16.03 -14.15 5.78
CA GLU A 117 -17.03 -14.47 4.75
C GLU A 117 -16.45 -15.31 3.62
N GLU A 118 -15.22 -15.01 3.20
CA GLU A 118 -14.55 -15.67 2.08
C GLU A 118 -13.70 -16.87 2.50
N ASN A 119 -13.61 -17.17 3.81
CA ASN A 119 -12.74 -18.21 4.38
C ASN A 119 -11.28 -18.13 3.90
N VAL A 120 -10.73 -16.91 3.78
CA VAL A 120 -9.36 -16.68 3.31
C VAL A 120 -8.40 -16.52 4.48
N VAL A 121 -7.34 -17.32 4.48
CA VAL A 121 -6.18 -17.15 5.37
C VAL A 121 -5.10 -16.36 4.61
N LEU A 122 -4.56 -15.31 5.23
CA LEU A 122 -3.50 -14.50 4.61
C LEU A 122 -2.21 -15.32 4.46
N PRO A 123 -1.50 -15.23 3.31
CA PRO A 123 -0.27 -15.99 3.08
C PRO A 123 0.80 -15.72 4.14
N GLU A 124 1.42 -16.77 4.68
CA GLU A 124 2.46 -16.67 5.74
C GLU A 124 3.57 -15.64 5.43
N PRO A 125 4.16 -15.01 6.47
CA PRO A 125 5.23 -14.04 6.25
C PRO A 125 6.41 -14.64 5.49
N GLU A 126 6.85 -13.97 4.43
CA GLU A 126 8.07 -14.33 3.70
C GLU A 126 9.32 -13.72 4.38
N ASP A 127 10.52 -14.08 3.90
CA ASP A 127 11.80 -13.53 4.39
C ASP A 127 11.85 -12.01 4.16
N PHE A 128 11.85 -11.26 5.27
CA PHE A 128 11.82 -9.80 5.29
C PHE A 128 13.07 -9.16 4.65
N ARG A 129 14.17 -9.90 4.52
CA ARG A 129 15.41 -9.41 3.90
C ARG A 129 15.37 -9.44 2.38
N LYS A 130 14.44 -10.20 1.80
CA LYS A 130 14.36 -10.45 0.35
C LYS A 130 13.08 -9.90 -0.27
N TYR A 131 11.98 -9.96 0.46
CA TYR A 131 10.67 -9.63 -0.08
C TYR A 131 10.12 -8.32 0.49
N SER A 132 9.41 -7.61 -0.37
CA SER A 132 8.76 -6.33 -0.07
C SER A 132 7.79 -6.49 1.10
N ARG A 133 7.71 -5.46 1.95
CA ARG A 133 6.95 -5.52 3.19
C ARG A 133 6.43 -4.14 3.61
N ASN A 134 5.22 -4.12 4.12
CA ASN A 134 4.68 -3.00 4.88
C ASN A 134 4.91 -3.29 6.38
N TYR A 135 5.45 -2.31 7.08
CA TYR A 135 5.61 -2.30 8.53
C TYR A 135 4.71 -1.22 9.10
N GLU A 136 4.06 -1.52 10.21
CA GLU A 136 3.23 -0.56 10.92
C GLU A 136 3.27 -0.89 12.39
N VAL A 137 3.38 0.16 13.20
CA VAL A 137 3.16 0.10 14.63
C VAL A 137 2.29 1.30 14.99
N SER A 138 1.27 1.07 15.79
CA SER A 138 0.43 2.13 16.33
C SER A 138 0.07 1.87 17.77
N LYS A 139 -0.21 2.96 18.48
CA LYS A 139 -0.71 2.91 19.84
C LYS A 139 -1.76 4.00 20.03
N ALA A 140 -2.90 3.62 20.60
CA ALA A 140 -3.93 4.56 21.06
C ALA A 140 -4.00 4.55 22.58
N VAL A 141 -3.97 5.73 23.18
CA VAL A 141 -3.99 5.94 24.63
C VAL A 141 -5.21 6.78 24.98
N PRO A 142 -6.18 6.24 25.75
CA PRO A 142 -7.27 7.05 26.28
C PRO A 142 -6.74 7.97 27.38
N LEU A 143 -7.13 9.25 27.36
CA LEU A 143 -6.76 10.23 28.38
C LEU A 143 -8.02 10.68 29.13
N PRO A 144 -8.02 10.76 30.48
CA PRO A 144 -9.22 11.08 31.26
C PRO A 144 -9.90 12.41 30.90
N PHE A 145 -9.14 13.36 30.35
CA PHE A 145 -9.61 14.71 30.03
C PHE A 145 -10.02 14.88 28.56
N LEU A 146 -9.85 13.86 27.73
CA LEU A 146 -10.16 13.90 26.31
C LEU A 146 -11.24 12.87 25.97
N LYS A 147 -12.18 13.26 25.10
CA LYS A 147 -13.21 12.35 24.59
C LYS A 147 -12.63 11.30 23.64
N ASP A 148 -11.71 11.72 22.78
CA ASP A 148 -11.06 10.85 21.80
C ASP A 148 -9.67 10.46 22.28
N PRO A 149 -9.23 9.20 22.06
CA PRO A 149 -7.90 8.76 22.42
C PRO A 149 -6.84 9.52 21.62
N VAL A 150 -5.67 9.72 22.23
CA VAL A 150 -4.48 10.17 21.50
C VAL A 150 -3.83 8.94 20.90
N ALA A 151 -3.54 8.97 19.60
CA ALA A 151 -2.86 7.88 18.93
C ALA A 151 -1.60 8.34 18.21
N ALA A 152 -0.63 7.44 18.08
CA ALA A 152 0.52 7.62 17.22
C ALA A 152 0.70 6.37 16.36
N GLN A 153 1.05 6.59 15.10
CA GLN A 153 1.32 5.56 14.12
C GLN A 153 2.65 5.84 13.42
N LEU A 154 3.47 4.81 13.28
CA LEU A 154 4.63 4.79 12.40
C LEU A 154 4.43 3.69 11.35
N GLN A 155 4.43 4.07 10.09
CA GLN A 155 4.30 3.16 8.95
C GLN A 155 5.55 3.23 8.08
N SER A 156 6.00 2.08 7.56
CA SER A 156 7.07 2.01 6.57
C SER A 156 6.75 1.02 5.45
N ASP A 157 6.71 1.51 4.21
CA ASP A 157 6.57 0.71 3.00
C ASP A 157 7.95 0.44 2.42
N VAL A 158 8.40 -0.81 2.40
CA VAL A 158 9.70 -1.20 1.82
C VAL A 158 9.47 -2.08 0.61
N VAL A 159 9.90 -1.60 -0.57
CA VAL A 159 9.81 -2.36 -1.82
C VAL A 159 11.19 -2.89 -2.18
N MET A 160 11.31 -4.20 -2.24
CA MET A 160 12.54 -4.91 -2.55
C MET A 160 12.71 -5.12 -4.06
N ASP A 161 13.95 -5.17 -4.48
CA ASP A 161 14.32 -5.63 -5.81
C ASP A 161 14.08 -7.16 -5.93
N PRO A 162 13.52 -7.67 -7.04
CA PRO A 162 13.28 -9.10 -7.19
C PRO A 162 14.58 -9.92 -7.42
N VAL A 163 15.66 -9.27 -7.85
CA VAL A 163 16.92 -9.92 -8.24
C VAL A 163 18.00 -9.78 -7.15
N SER A 164 17.95 -8.71 -6.36
CA SER A 164 18.92 -8.40 -5.31
C SER A 164 18.28 -8.25 -3.92
N TYR A 165 19.11 -8.26 -2.87
CA TYR A 165 18.67 -8.02 -1.48
C TYR A 165 18.67 -6.52 -1.13
N MET A 166 18.55 -5.65 -2.13
CA MET A 166 18.50 -4.21 -1.96
C MET A 166 17.07 -3.69 -2.12
N PRO A 167 16.64 -2.73 -1.27
CA PRO A 167 15.38 -2.04 -1.51
C PRO A 167 15.49 -1.18 -2.78
N ARG A 168 14.42 -1.12 -3.56
CA ARG A 168 14.25 -0.13 -4.64
C ARG A 168 13.66 1.17 -4.10
N SER A 169 12.79 1.06 -3.10
CA SER A 169 12.26 2.21 -2.41
C SER A 169 11.86 1.90 -0.98
N ALA A 170 11.88 2.93 -0.15
CA ALA A 170 11.38 2.89 1.22
C ALA A 170 10.67 4.22 1.53
N LEU A 171 9.39 4.16 1.92
CA LEU A 171 8.63 5.31 2.36
C LEU A 171 8.25 5.12 3.82
N THR A 172 8.68 6.02 4.70
CA THR A 172 8.35 6.01 6.13
C THR A 172 7.53 7.24 6.48
N LYS A 173 6.43 7.05 7.20
CA LYS A 173 5.51 8.10 7.60
C LYS A 173 5.15 7.95 9.07
N MET A 174 5.13 9.07 9.80
CA MET A 174 4.60 9.12 11.16
C MET A 174 3.36 10.01 11.20
N THR A 175 2.30 9.49 11.79
CA THR A 175 1.01 10.18 11.96
C THR A 175 0.67 10.21 13.45
N ILE A 176 0.15 11.34 13.93
CA ILE A 176 -0.43 11.45 15.28
C ILE A 176 -1.90 11.82 15.14
N ASN A 177 -2.75 11.15 15.92
CA ASN A 177 -4.14 11.49 16.11
C ASN A 177 -4.33 12.20 17.46
N VAL A 178 -4.84 13.44 17.44
CA VAL A 178 -5.16 14.22 18.64
C VAL A 178 -6.52 14.87 18.44
N LEU A 179 -7.43 14.73 19.41
CA LEU A 179 -8.78 15.30 19.36
C LEU A 179 -9.58 14.89 18.11
N GLY A 180 -9.41 13.64 17.66
CA GLY A 180 -10.08 13.11 16.47
C GLY A 180 -9.51 13.61 15.14
N GLN A 181 -8.44 14.40 15.15
CA GLN A 181 -7.76 14.90 13.95
C GLN A 181 -6.43 14.17 13.75
N SER A 182 -6.15 13.75 12.51
CA SER A 182 -4.90 13.07 12.14
C SER A 182 -3.94 14.04 11.45
N ILE A 183 -2.72 14.09 11.94
CA ILE A 183 -1.66 14.98 11.44
C ILE A 183 -0.45 14.12 11.09
N ASP A 184 0.01 14.21 9.84
CA ASP A 184 1.28 13.62 9.41
C ASP A 184 2.42 14.51 9.92
N LEU A 185 3.23 14.00 10.87
CA LEU A 185 4.37 14.73 11.42
C LEU A 185 5.54 14.77 10.45
N PHE A 186 5.86 13.62 9.85
CA PHE A 186 6.90 13.53 8.84
C PHE A 186 6.60 12.41 7.86
N GLU A 187 7.15 12.57 6.67
CA GLU A 187 7.18 11.55 5.63
C GLU A 187 8.54 11.63 4.94
N VAL A 188 9.25 10.50 4.86
CA VAL A 188 10.54 10.38 4.22
C VAL A 188 10.46 9.30 3.16
N ASN A 189 10.88 9.60 1.94
CA ASN A 189 10.89 8.65 0.83
C ASN A 189 12.31 8.52 0.27
N PHE A 190 12.82 7.31 0.24
CA PHE A 190 14.06 6.93 -0.42
C PHE A 190 13.75 6.13 -1.67
N ASN A 191 14.30 6.54 -2.81
CA ASN A 191 14.21 5.79 -4.07
C ASN A 191 15.62 5.53 -4.61
N LEU A 192 15.97 4.26 -4.71
CA LEU A 192 17.26 3.83 -5.25
C LEU A 192 17.11 3.65 -6.76
N LEU A 193 17.80 4.51 -7.50
CA LEU A 193 17.97 4.37 -8.93
C LEU A 193 19.08 3.35 -9.18
N ILE A 194 18.74 2.06 -9.15
CA ILE A 194 19.65 1.01 -9.60
C ILE A 194 19.74 1.14 -11.12
N ARG A 195 20.81 1.76 -11.63
CA ARG A 195 21.17 1.62 -13.04
C ARG A 195 21.61 0.18 -13.23
N GLN A 196 20.84 -0.62 -13.97
CA GLN A 196 21.36 -1.88 -14.48
C GLN A 196 22.55 -1.52 -15.37
N LEU A 197 23.76 -1.77 -14.87
CA LEU A 197 24.94 -1.83 -15.71
C LEU A 197 24.77 -3.10 -16.55
N SER A 198 24.16 -2.98 -17.72
CA SER A 198 24.22 -4.02 -18.73
C SER A 198 25.67 -4.09 -19.19
N CYS A 199 26.44 -5.06 -18.68
CA CYS A 199 27.67 -5.46 -19.35
C CYS A 199 27.25 -6.18 -20.64
N THR A 200 27.27 -5.45 -21.75
CA THR A 200 27.32 -6.01 -23.11
C THR A 200 28.71 -6.51 -23.42
#